data_AF-A0A7W4VG68-F1
#
_entry.id   AF-A0A7W4VG68-F1
#
_cell.length_a   1.000
_cell.length_b   1.000
_cell.length_c   1.000
_cell.angle_alpha   90.00
_cell.angle_beta   90.00
_cell.angle_gamma   90.00
#
_symmetry.space_group_name_H-M   'P 1'
#
loop_
_entity.id
_entity.type
_entity.pdbx_description
1 polymer ?
#
loop_
_entity_poly.entity_id
_entity_poly.type
_entity_poly.pdbx_seq_one_letter_code
_entity_poly.pdbx_strand_id
1 'polypeptide(L)'
;MTTNTTTGMLAKPLNEHDLEHRSIRLQLFVLRQLVLRQYVAEFGERAGEVITERLAAMREYTNEGTLHPAEQALLMDESAEVFGDVDEHVALVQAGAL
;
A
#
# COMPACT_ATOMS: atom_id res chain seq x y z
N MET A 1 28.58 41.73 -12.52
CA MET A 1 27.29 41.81 -11.82
C MET A 1 26.41 40.70 -12.36
N THR A 2 26.26 39.61 -11.60
CA THR A 2 25.47 38.43 -11.99
C THR A 2 24.29 38.31 -11.03
N THR A 3 23.10 38.62 -11.51
CA THR A 3 21.84 38.46 -10.76
C THR A 3 21.40 37.00 -10.85
N ASN A 4 21.69 36.22 -9.80
CA ASN A 4 21.07 34.92 -9.58
C ASN A 4 19.61 35.13 -9.18
N THR A 5 18.70 35.03 -10.14
CA THR A 5 17.27 34.94 -9.85
C THR A 5 16.98 33.50 -9.44
N THR A 6 17.10 33.20 -8.15
CA THR A 6 16.60 31.96 -7.57
C THR A 6 15.07 32.04 -7.62
N THR A 7 14.46 31.48 -8.66
CA THR A 7 13.00 31.30 -8.73
C THR A 7 12.61 30.35 -7.61
N GLY A 8 12.29 30.91 -6.44
CA GLY A 8 11.72 30.15 -5.34
C GLY A 8 10.40 29.57 -5.80
N MET A 9 10.39 28.27 -6.12
CA MET A 9 9.16 27.50 -6.19
C MET A 9 8.53 27.58 -4.80
N LEU A 10 7.61 28.52 -4.61
CA LEU A 10 6.75 28.58 -3.45
C LEU A 10 5.97 27.27 -3.43
N ALA A 11 6.26 26.43 -2.44
CA ALA A 11 5.55 25.18 -2.23
C ALA A 11 4.05 25.50 -2.15
N LYS A 12 3.25 24.80 -2.96
CA LYS A 12 1.79 24.99 -2.96
C LYS A 12 1.29 24.63 -1.56
N PRO A 13 0.52 25.52 -0.90
CA PRO A 13 -0.02 25.23 0.42
C PRO A 13 -0.96 24.02 0.32
N LEU A 14 -0.76 23.03 1.19
CA LEU A 14 -1.64 21.87 1.31
C LEU A 14 -3.02 22.33 1.76
N ASN A 15 -4.06 21.89 1.08
CA ASN A 15 -5.44 22.13 1.51
C ASN A 15 -5.87 21.07 2.55
N GLU A 16 -7.02 21.27 3.18
CA GLU A 16 -7.58 20.34 4.19
C GLU A 16 -7.76 18.92 3.64
N HIS A 17 -8.27 18.81 2.42
CA HIS A 17 -8.42 17.53 1.72
C HIS A 17 -7.07 16.81 1.49
N ASP A 18 -5.99 17.53 1.19
CA ASP A 18 -4.65 16.97 1.02
C ASP A 18 -4.10 16.41 2.35
N LEU A 19 -4.43 17.09 3.45
CA LEU A 19 -4.06 16.65 4.80
C LEU A 19 -4.85 15.41 5.22
N GLU A 20 -6.15 15.35 4.91
CA GLU A 20 -6.99 14.16 5.13
C GLU A 20 -6.46 12.98 4.32
N HIS A 21 -6.17 13.16 3.03
CA HIS A 21 -5.58 12.13 2.18
C HIS A 21 -4.22 11.66 2.69
N ARG A 22 -3.39 12.56 3.22
CA ARG A 22 -2.12 12.20 3.86
C ARG A 22 -2.33 11.39 5.14
N SER A 23 -3.29 11.80 5.97
CA SER A 23 -3.66 11.11 7.21
C SER A 23 -4.12 9.67 6.93
N ILE A 24 -5.03 9.51 5.96
CA ILE A 24 -5.54 8.19 5.53
C ILE A 24 -4.39 7.31 5.03
N ARG A 25 -3.50 7.84 4.17
CA ARG A 25 -2.34 7.09 3.69
C ARG A 25 -1.41 6.64 4.81
N LEU A 26 -1.17 7.50 5.81
CA LEU A 26 -0.36 7.14 6.98
C LEU A 26 -1.03 6.05 7.82
N GLN A 27 -2.34 6.15 8.05
CA GLN A 27 -3.10 5.13 8.78
C GLN A 27 -3.07 3.78 8.06
N LEU A 28 -3.30 3.78 6.74
CA LEU A 28 -3.21 2.58 5.91
C LEU A 28 -1.81 1.98 5.93
N PHE A 29 -0.77 2.81 5.87
CA PHE A 29 0.62 2.35 5.99
C PHE A 29 0.86 1.65 7.33
N VAL A 30 0.45 2.25 8.45
CA VAL A 30 0.60 1.65 9.79
C VAL A 30 -0.17 0.32 9.89
N LEU A 31 -1.41 0.29 9.40
CA LEU A 31 -2.21 -0.94 9.39
C LEU A 31 -1.55 -2.04 8.55
N ARG A 32 -1.04 -1.70 7.36
CA ARG A 32 -0.29 -2.64 6.50
C ARG A 32 0.89 -3.24 7.27
N GLN A 33 1.70 -2.40 7.93
CA GLN A 33 2.86 -2.88 8.69
C GLN A 33 2.47 -3.79 9.87
N LEU A 34 1.40 -3.46 10.59
CA LEU A 34 0.90 -4.31 11.69
C LEU A 34 0.47 -5.69 11.19
N VAL A 35 -0.28 -5.73 10.08
CA VAL A 35 -0.72 -6.99 9.48
C VAL A 35 0.48 -7.81 9.01
N LEU A 36 1.41 -7.22 8.27
CA LEU A 36 2.60 -7.93 7.79
C LEU A 36 3.44 -8.50 8.93
N ARG A 37 3.65 -7.73 10.01
CA ARG A 37 4.34 -8.21 11.22
C ARG A 37 3.60 -9.36 11.88
N GLN A 38 2.27 -9.31 11.94
CA GLN A 38 1.46 -10.40 12.49
C GLN A 38 1.65 -11.68 11.66
N TYR A 39 1.62 -11.58 10.33
CA TYR A 39 1.87 -12.73 9.45
C TYR A 39 3.30 -13.28 9.61
N VAL A 40 4.31 -12.41 9.70
CA VAL A 40 5.69 -12.86 9.95
C VAL A 40 5.84 -13.51 11.33
N ALA A 41 5.18 -12.99 12.36
CA ALA A 41 5.20 -13.59 13.69
C ALA A 41 4.52 -14.97 13.73
N GLU A 42 3.46 -15.16 12.94
CA GLU A 42 2.69 -16.42 12.91
C GLU A 42 3.30 -17.48 11.98
N PHE A 43 3.81 -17.07 10.80
CA PHE A 43 4.24 -17.98 9.74
C PHE A 43 5.74 -17.95 9.43
N GLY A 44 6.50 -17.02 10.03
CA GLY A 44 7.95 -16.92 9.87
C GLY A 44 8.39 -16.69 8.42
N GLU A 45 9.31 -17.52 7.94
CA GLU A 45 9.81 -17.46 6.55
C GLU A 45 8.72 -17.72 5.52
N ARG A 46 7.66 -18.47 5.88
CA ARG A 46 6.54 -18.78 4.99
C ARG A 46 5.51 -17.66 4.86
N ALA A 47 5.69 -16.55 5.57
CA ALA A 47 4.71 -15.46 5.57
C ALA A 47 4.41 -14.94 4.16
N GLY A 48 5.42 -14.78 3.29
CA GLY A 48 5.24 -14.34 1.91
C GLY A 48 4.37 -15.30 1.07
N GLU A 49 4.62 -16.61 1.19
CA GLU A 49 3.80 -17.64 0.52
C GLU A 49 2.34 -17.57 0.98
N VAL A 50 2.13 -17.54 2.31
CA VAL A 50 0.77 -17.52 2.89
C VAL A 50 0.02 -16.25 2.49
N ILE A 51 0.68 -15.09 2.50
CA ILE A 51 0.07 -13.83 2.07
C ILE A 51 -0.34 -13.94 0.59
N THR A 52 0.55 -14.46 -0.26
CA THR A 52 0.28 -14.64 -1.69
C THR A 52 -0.93 -15.57 -1.92
N GLU A 53 -0.98 -16.72 -1.24
CA GLU A 53 -2.11 -17.65 -1.32
C GLU A 53 -3.43 -17.01 -0.88
N ARG A 54 -3.41 -16.27 0.24
CA ARG A 54 -4.60 -15.60 0.78
C ARG A 54 -5.11 -14.52 -0.17
N LEU A 55 -4.21 -13.74 -0.72
CA LEU A 55 -4.58 -12.69 -1.63
C LEU A 55 -5.07 -13.27 -2.99
N ALA A 56 -4.50 -14.37 -3.46
CA ALA A 56 -5.02 -15.11 -4.61
C ALA A 56 -6.45 -15.63 -4.37
N ALA A 57 -6.71 -16.21 -3.19
CA ALA A 57 -8.05 -16.66 -2.80
C ALA A 57 -9.05 -15.50 -2.70
N MET A 58 -8.63 -14.31 -2.24
CA MET A 58 -9.47 -13.10 -2.26
C MET A 58 -9.82 -12.71 -3.70
N ARG A 59 -8.86 -12.77 -4.62
CA ARG A 59 -9.09 -12.46 -6.04
C ARG A 59 -10.10 -13.41 -6.67
N GLU A 60 -10.01 -14.70 -6.36
CA GLU A 60 -10.97 -15.72 -6.81
C GLU A 60 -12.38 -15.45 -6.25
N TYR A 61 -12.49 -15.18 -4.95
CA TYR A 61 -13.77 -14.84 -4.31
C TYR A 61 -14.42 -13.59 -4.91
N THR A 62 -13.61 -12.57 -5.24
CA THR A 62 -14.07 -11.34 -5.89
C THR A 62 -14.66 -11.60 -7.27
N ASN A 63 -14.18 -12.62 -7.98
CA ASN A 63 -14.65 -12.98 -9.31
C ASN A 63 -15.93 -13.85 -9.27
N GLU A 64 -16.25 -14.45 -8.12
CA GLU A 64 -17.39 -15.38 -7.97
C GLU A 64 -18.73 -14.69 -7.62
N GLY A 65 -18.78 -13.38 -7.32
CA GLY A 65 -20.07 -12.74 -7.09
C GLY A 65 -20.14 -11.24 -6.79
N THR A 66 -21.18 -10.63 -7.34
CA THR A 66 -21.89 -9.39 -6.91
C THR A 66 -21.28 -8.00 -7.07
N LEU A 67 -20.08 -7.83 -7.61
CA LEU A 67 -19.57 -6.48 -7.92
C LEU A 67 -19.97 -6.03 -9.33
N HIS A 68 -20.31 -4.76 -9.48
CA HIS A 68 -20.46 -4.17 -10.80
C HIS A 68 -19.10 -4.17 -11.52
N PRO A 69 -19.01 -4.34 -12.86
CA PRO A 69 -17.73 -4.42 -13.58
C PRO A 69 -16.78 -3.25 -13.30
N ALA A 70 -17.31 -2.05 -13.06
CA ALA A 70 -16.52 -0.88 -12.69
C ALA A 70 -15.91 -0.96 -11.28
N GLU A 71 -16.66 -1.51 -10.32
CA GLU A 71 -16.18 -1.72 -8.94
C GLU A 71 -15.13 -2.83 -8.91
N GLN A 72 -15.33 -3.88 -9.71
CA GLN A 72 -14.35 -4.94 -9.89
C GLN A 72 -13.06 -4.41 -10.52
N ALA A 73 -13.14 -3.56 -11.55
CA ALA A 73 -11.97 -2.95 -12.17
C ALA A 73 -11.19 -2.06 -11.21
N LEU A 74 -11.89 -1.23 -10.43
CA LEU A 74 -11.28 -0.36 -9.41
C LEU A 74 -10.58 -1.19 -8.33
N LEU A 75 -11.25 -2.22 -7.82
CA LEU A 75 -10.66 -3.10 -6.80
C LEU A 75 -9.45 -3.88 -7.34
N MET A 76 -9.47 -4.30 -8.60
CA MET A 76 -8.31 -4.96 -9.23
C MET A 76 -7.13 -4.01 -9.40
N ASP A 77 -7.38 -2.74 -9.73
CA ASP A 77 -6.34 -1.71 -9.86
C ASP A 77 -5.72 -1.37 -8.49
N GLU A 78 -6.55 -1.10 -7.48
CA GLU A 78 -6.10 -0.81 -6.12
C GLU A 78 -5.36 -2.01 -5.50
N SER A 79 -5.88 -3.23 -5.72
CA SER A 79 -5.22 -4.41 -5.20
C SER A 79 -3.90 -4.69 -5.92
N ALA A 80 -3.79 -4.49 -7.24
CA ALA A 80 -2.57 -4.71 -8.00
C ALA A 80 -1.37 -3.90 -7.48
N GLU A 81 -1.60 -2.64 -7.08
CA GLU A 81 -0.56 -1.81 -6.44
C GLU A 81 -0.13 -2.40 -5.08
N VAL A 82 -1.09 -2.89 -4.29
CA VAL A 82 -0.79 -3.57 -3.01
C VAL A 82 0.00 -4.86 -3.26
N PHE A 83 -0.40 -5.67 -4.23
CA PHE A 83 0.25 -6.91 -4.60
C PHE A 83 1.69 -6.72 -5.08
N GLY A 84 1.95 -5.65 -5.84
CA GLY A 84 3.27 -5.36 -6.40
C GLY A 84 4.35 -5.15 -5.34
N ASP A 85 3.98 -4.56 -4.20
CA ASP A 85 4.94 -4.14 -3.17
C ASP A 85 4.94 -5.06 -1.93
N VAL A 86 4.08 -6.08 -1.87
CA VAL A 86 3.94 -6.94 -0.67
C VAL A 86 5.21 -7.72 -0.38
N ASP A 87 5.87 -8.27 -1.40
CA ASP A 87 7.09 -9.06 -1.21
C ASP A 87 8.24 -8.20 -0.65
N GLU A 88 8.39 -6.97 -1.15
CA GLU A 88 9.37 -6.02 -0.63
C GLU A 88 9.08 -5.66 0.83
N HIS A 89 7.82 -5.37 1.16
CA HIS A 89 7.46 -5.06 2.54
C HIS A 89 7.63 -6.24 3.50
N VAL A 90 7.30 -7.47 3.08
CA VAL A 90 7.53 -8.68 3.89
C VAL A 90 9.03 -8.86 4.12
N ALA A 91 9.85 -8.72 3.09
CA ALA A 91 11.31 -8.83 3.20
C ALA A 91 11.88 -7.79 4.18
N LEU A 92 11.41 -6.54 4.10
CA LEU A 92 11.84 -5.48 5.02
C LEU A 92 11.42 -5.77 6.48
N VAL A 93 10.21 -6.28 6.69
CA VAL A 93 9.73 -6.68 8.03
C VAL A 93 10.55 -7.86 8.58
N GLN A 94 10.82 -8.87 7.76
CA GLN A 94 11.63 -10.04 8.15
C GLN A 94 13.09 -9.66 8.46
N ALA A 95 13.64 -8.68 7.72
CA ALA A 95 14.97 -8.13 7.98
C ALA A 95 15.04 -7.22 9.21
N GLY A 96 13.90 -6.89 9.84
CA GLY A 96 13.84 -5.93 10.95
C GLY A 96 14.18 -4.50 10.54
N ALA A 97 14.04 -4.18 9.24
CA ALA A 97 14.42 -2.90 8.64
C ALA A 97 13.29 -1.85 8.64
N LEU A 98 12.12 -2.19 9.21
CA LEU A 98 10.93 -1.34 9.37
C LEU A 98 10.44 -1.36 10.81
#